data_AF-A0A8K0N903-F1
#
_entry.id   AF-A0A8K0N903-F1
#
_cell.length_a   1.000
_cell.length_b   1.000
_cell.length_c   1.000
_cell.angle_alpha   90.00
_cell.angle_beta   90.00
_cell.angle_gamma   90.00
#
_symmetry.space_group_name_H-M   'P 1'
#
loop_
_entity.id
_entity.type
_entity.pdbx_description
1 polymer ?
#
loop_
_entity_poly.entity_id
_entity_poly.type
_entity_poly.pdbx_seq_one_letter_code
_entity_poly.pdbx_strand_id
1 'polypeptide(L)'
;MARFLASFARCCLPLLLKTPSYSHLTPLLVRAFIAEPRPFAFDENLLRILHSEIAYLADYRPPHPAPATFKSFSVEDRPGEQWIRLRSIHSGGPQEDIKVDATMFDGAAPIPTSSISKKVEALEQGPRLHISLVVEVSRGDDCGSVFEFICSAWPDSLHVQKVFPLRRRGAILHPYMGRDFK
;
A
#
# COMPACT_ATOMS: atom_id res chain seq x y z
N MET A 1 9.98 40.44 5.55
CA MET A 1 9.87 39.17 4.79
C MET A 1 10.91 38.20 5.35
N ALA A 2 10.52 37.32 6.28
CA ALA A 2 11.41 36.34 6.88
C ALA A 2 10.93 34.94 6.51
N ARG A 3 11.85 34.15 5.92
CA ARG A 3 11.68 32.73 5.61
C ARG A 3 11.89 31.94 6.90
N PHE A 4 11.02 30.96 7.18
CA PHE A 4 11.29 29.91 8.15
C PHE A 4 11.22 28.56 7.46
N LEU A 5 12.38 27.93 7.34
CA LEU A 5 12.56 26.50 7.10
C LEU A 5 12.36 25.80 8.44
N ALA A 6 11.41 24.87 8.53
CA ALA A 6 11.29 23.96 9.66
C ALA A 6 11.57 22.54 9.16
N SER A 7 12.82 22.13 9.37
CA SER A 7 13.26 20.74 9.34
C SER A 7 12.60 19.99 10.49
N PHE A 8 11.91 18.89 10.20
CA PHE A 8 11.47 17.94 11.21
C PHE A 8 12.26 16.64 11.05
N ALA A 9 13.24 16.49 11.94
CA ALA A 9 13.94 15.24 12.19
C ALA A 9 12.95 14.20 12.72
N ARG A 10 12.87 13.04 12.07
CA ARG A 10 12.14 11.88 12.59
C ARG A 10 13.04 11.14 13.59
N CYS A 11 12.54 11.00 14.82
CA CYS A 11 13.14 10.15 15.84
C CYS A 11 13.16 8.68 15.36
N CYS A 12 14.36 8.13 15.23
CA CYS A 12 14.60 6.68 15.21
C CYS A 12 14.42 6.15 16.63
N LEU A 13 13.37 5.35 16.87
CA LEU A 13 13.36 4.42 18.00
C LEU A 13 13.82 3.03 17.50
N PRO A 14 14.79 2.37 18.15
CA PRO A 14 15.22 1.05 17.76
C PRO A 14 14.22 0.00 18.28
N LEU A 15 13.62 -0.75 17.36
CA LEU A 15 12.89 -1.97 17.71
C LEU A 15 13.92 -3.06 18.07
N LEU A 16 14.10 -3.26 19.37
CA LEU A 16 14.87 -4.37 19.93
C LEU A 16 14.06 -5.67 19.76
N LEU A 17 14.28 -6.41 18.67
CA LEU A 17 13.73 -7.75 18.52
C LEU A 17 14.45 -8.74 19.46
N LYS A 18 13.72 -9.24 20.43
CA LYS A 18 14.12 -10.33 21.32
C LYS A 18 13.95 -11.65 20.56
N THR A 19 15.03 -12.35 20.28
CA THR A 19 15.00 -13.67 19.62
C THR A 19 14.48 -14.74 20.58
N PRO A 20 13.66 -15.70 20.12
CA PRO A 20 13.35 -16.89 20.91
C PRO A 20 14.51 -17.89 20.83
N SER A 21 14.95 -18.35 22.00
CA SER A 21 15.86 -19.48 22.15
C SER A 21 15.15 -20.77 21.72
N TYR A 22 15.51 -21.34 20.58
CA TYR A 22 15.18 -22.71 20.20
C TYR A 22 16.40 -23.60 20.37
N SER A 23 16.40 -24.37 21.46
CA SER A 23 17.33 -25.46 21.67
C SER A 23 16.62 -26.80 21.41
N HIS A 24 17.31 -27.64 20.63
CA HIS A 24 17.12 -29.09 20.44
C HIS A 24 16.00 -29.58 19.51
N LEU A 25 16.35 -29.82 18.23
CA LEU A 25 15.90 -30.99 17.47
C LEU A 25 17.07 -31.55 16.63
N THR A 26 17.19 -32.88 16.63
CA THR A 26 18.33 -33.73 16.23
C THR A 26 18.66 -33.81 14.72
N PRO A 27 19.87 -34.25 14.34
CA PRO A 27 20.44 -34.09 13.00
C PRO A 27 20.34 -35.38 12.17
N LEU A 28 19.26 -35.59 11.42
CA LEU A 28 19.18 -36.70 10.45
C LEU A 28 18.44 -36.33 9.15
N LEU A 29 18.78 -35.18 8.57
CA LEU A 29 18.45 -34.85 7.17
C LEU A 29 19.61 -34.13 6.46
N VAL A 30 20.84 -34.55 6.78
CA VAL A 30 22.11 -34.04 6.22
C VAL A 30 22.46 -34.72 4.89
N ARG A 31 21.50 -35.02 4.00
CA ARG A 31 21.89 -35.56 2.68
C ARG A 31 21.09 -35.01 1.52
N ALA A 32 21.83 -34.21 0.74
CA ALA A 32 21.58 -33.75 -0.63
C ALA A 32 20.67 -32.52 -0.81
N PHE A 33 21.11 -31.36 -0.30
CA PHE A 33 20.97 -30.09 -1.03
C PHE A 33 22.03 -29.06 -0.57
N ILE A 34 23.29 -29.48 -0.39
CA ILE A 34 24.40 -28.51 -0.44
C ILE A 34 24.83 -28.44 -1.91
N ALA A 35 24.02 -27.74 -2.71
CA ALA A 35 24.62 -26.98 -3.78
C ALA A 35 25.27 -25.78 -3.07
N GLU A 36 26.60 -25.72 -3.04
CA GLU A 36 27.27 -24.46 -2.72
C GLU A 36 26.63 -23.37 -3.60
N PRO A 37 26.07 -22.29 -3.02
CA PRO A 37 25.60 -21.19 -3.84
C PRO A 37 26.81 -20.58 -4.53
N ARG A 38 27.03 -20.93 -5.80
CA ARG A 38 28.05 -20.27 -6.61
C ARG A 38 27.68 -18.79 -6.68
N PRO A 39 28.48 -17.86 -6.14
CA PRO A 39 28.00 -16.50 -5.91
C PRO A 39 27.92 -15.61 -7.17
N PHE A 40 28.06 -16.13 -8.40
CA PHE A 40 28.26 -15.27 -9.58
C PHE A 40 27.67 -15.78 -10.91
N ALA A 41 27.07 -16.97 -10.97
CA ALA A 41 26.48 -17.48 -12.22
C ALA A 41 25.01 -17.10 -12.41
N PHE A 42 24.34 -16.66 -11.34
CA PHE A 42 22.95 -16.22 -11.38
C PHE A 42 22.78 -14.74 -11.72
N ASP A 43 23.84 -13.92 -11.58
CA ASP A 43 23.70 -12.46 -11.70
C ASP A 43 23.76 -11.98 -13.15
N GLU A 44 24.76 -12.37 -13.95
CA GLU A 44 24.92 -11.84 -15.31
C GLU A 44 23.76 -12.23 -16.24
N ASN A 45 23.29 -13.48 -16.16
CA ASN A 45 22.15 -13.91 -16.97
C ASN A 45 20.84 -13.24 -16.50
N LEU A 46 20.65 -13.08 -15.19
CA LEU A 46 19.48 -12.39 -14.66
C LEU A 46 19.50 -10.91 -15.04
N LEU A 47 20.64 -10.23 -14.87
CA LEU A 47 20.82 -8.84 -15.27
C LEU A 47 20.56 -8.68 -16.76
N ARG A 48 21.10 -9.56 -17.61
CA ARG A 48 20.82 -9.57 -19.05
C ARG A 48 19.34 -9.69 -19.35
N ILE A 49 18.64 -10.59 -18.65
CA ILE A 49 17.18 -10.77 -18.81
C ILE A 49 16.44 -9.52 -18.35
N LEU A 50 16.75 -8.98 -17.18
CA LEU A 50 16.10 -7.79 -16.65
C LEU A 50 16.34 -6.56 -17.53
N HIS A 51 17.57 -6.34 -18.01
CA HIS A 51 17.87 -5.25 -18.94
C HIS A 51 17.11 -5.41 -20.26
N SER A 52 17.05 -6.62 -20.80
CA SER A 52 16.28 -6.91 -22.01
C SER A 52 14.79 -6.63 -21.80
N GLU A 53 14.23 -7.03 -20.67
CA GLU A 53 12.82 -6.85 -20.35
C GLU A 53 12.47 -5.38 -20.11
N ILE A 54 13.32 -4.66 -19.36
CA ILE A 54 13.15 -3.21 -19.12
C ILE A 54 13.21 -2.45 -20.44
N ALA A 55 14.19 -2.74 -21.30
CA ALA A 55 14.30 -2.11 -22.61
C ALA A 55 13.07 -2.40 -23.48
N TYR A 56 12.67 -3.67 -23.55
CA TYR A 56 11.47 -4.10 -24.27
C TYR A 56 10.21 -3.36 -23.77
N LEU A 57 10.00 -3.30 -22.45
CA LEU A 57 8.84 -2.61 -21.89
C LEU A 57 8.92 -1.09 -22.07
N ALA A 58 10.10 -0.48 -21.99
CA ALA A 58 10.26 0.94 -22.23
C ALA A 58 9.91 1.33 -23.67
N ASP A 59 10.32 0.50 -24.64
CA ASP A 59 10.10 0.76 -26.07
C ASP A 59 8.67 0.44 -26.51
N TYR A 60 8.09 -0.67 -26.03
CA TYR A 60 6.81 -1.19 -26.50
C TYR A 60 5.62 -0.91 -25.58
N ARG A 61 5.86 -0.63 -24.29
CA ARG A 61 4.82 -0.38 -23.29
C ARG A 61 5.21 0.73 -22.32
N PRO A 62 5.51 1.95 -22.82
CA PRO A 62 5.88 3.05 -21.95
C PRO A 62 4.78 3.32 -20.89
N PRO A 63 5.15 3.70 -19.66
CA PRO A 63 4.18 4.06 -18.64
C PRO A 63 3.27 5.19 -19.13
N HIS A 64 1.96 5.03 -18.95
CA HIS A 64 1.01 6.09 -19.26
C HIS A 64 1.15 7.19 -18.22
N PRO A 65 1.02 8.48 -18.60
CA PRO A 65 0.99 9.55 -17.62
C PRO A 65 -0.19 9.31 -16.67
N ALA A 66 0.06 9.48 -15.37
CA ALA A 66 -1.00 9.41 -14.38
C ALA A 66 -2.07 10.46 -14.72
N PRO A 67 -3.38 10.11 -14.69
CA PRO A 67 -4.43 11.08 -14.94
C PRO A 67 -4.38 12.15 -13.86
N ALA A 68 -4.55 13.43 -14.22
CA ALA A 68 -4.59 14.52 -13.25
C ALA A 68 -5.94 14.60 -12.51
N THR A 69 -6.99 13.98 -13.05
CA THR A 69 -8.34 13.97 -12.48
C THR A 69 -9.02 12.64 -12.68
N PHE A 70 -9.91 12.29 -11.74
CA PHE A 70 -10.79 11.13 -11.82
C PHE A 70 -12.16 11.51 -11.24
N LYS A 71 -13.18 11.60 -12.11
CA LYS A 71 -14.51 12.10 -11.73
C LYS A 71 -14.39 13.49 -11.07
N SER A 72 -14.86 13.64 -9.83
CA SER A 72 -14.79 14.86 -9.02
C SER A 72 -13.50 14.99 -8.19
N PHE A 73 -12.53 14.08 -8.37
CA PHE A 73 -11.27 14.09 -7.63
C PHE A 73 -10.13 14.63 -8.49
N SER A 74 -9.30 15.51 -7.92
CA SER A 74 -7.95 15.74 -8.42
C SER A 74 -7.06 14.58 -7.97
N VAL A 75 -6.19 14.11 -8.86
CA VAL A 75 -5.27 13.01 -8.62
C VAL A 75 -3.84 13.55 -8.60
N GLU A 76 -3.12 13.24 -7.54
CA GLU A 76 -1.70 13.52 -7.39
C GLU A 76 -0.98 12.17 -7.27
N ASP A 77 -0.21 11.83 -8.30
CA ASP A 77 0.71 10.69 -8.26
C ASP A 77 1.97 11.09 -7.47
N ARG A 78 2.41 10.22 -6.55
CA ARG A 78 3.63 10.42 -5.77
C ARG A 78 4.65 9.35 -6.14
N PRO A 79 5.28 9.47 -7.32
CA PRO A 79 6.23 8.48 -7.81
C PRO A 79 7.40 8.36 -6.82
N GLY A 80 7.72 7.12 -6.45
CA GLY A 80 8.74 6.79 -5.46
C GLY A 80 8.19 6.49 -4.06
N GLU A 81 7.01 7.02 -3.70
CA GLU A 81 6.37 6.67 -2.43
C GLU A 81 5.37 5.52 -2.56
N GLN A 82 5.02 5.12 -3.78
CA GLN A 82 4.12 4.00 -4.09
C GLN A 82 2.68 4.18 -3.57
N TRP A 83 2.19 5.42 -3.58
CA TRP A 83 0.78 5.72 -3.32
C TRP A 83 0.33 6.93 -4.14
N ILE A 84 -0.98 7.02 -4.38
CA ILE A 84 -1.62 8.15 -5.05
C ILE A 84 -2.53 8.88 -4.06
N ARG A 85 -2.70 10.18 -4.27
CA ARG A 85 -3.61 11.01 -3.49
C ARG A 85 -4.77 11.48 -4.36
N LEU A 86 -5.98 11.24 -3.89
CA LEU A 86 -7.19 11.84 -4.43
C LEU A 86 -7.68 12.94 -3.49
N ARG A 87 -8.07 14.09 -4.03
CA ARG A 87 -8.72 15.16 -3.26
C ARG A 87 -9.99 15.59 -3.96
N SER A 88 -11.06 15.78 -3.19
CA SER A 88 -12.31 16.35 -3.67
C SER A 88 -12.91 17.24 -2.60
N ILE A 89 -13.66 18.24 -3.04
CA ILE A 89 -14.51 19.06 -2.18
C ILE A 89 -15.94 18.68 -2.53
N HIS A 90 -16.67 18.14 -1.56
CA HIS A 90 -18.08 17.81 -1.73
C HIS A 90 -18.94 18.99 -1.29
N SER A 91 -19.77 19.48 -2.21
CA SER A 91 -20.67 20.63 -1.99
C SER A 91 -22.16 20.27 -2.09
N GLY A 92 -22.51 18.98 -2.01
CA GLY A 92 -23.91 18.50 -2.01
C GLY A 92 -24.64 18.72 -0.67
N GLY A 93 -23.98 19.35 0.30
CA GLY A 93 -24.43 19.64 1.65
C GLY A 93 -23.49 20.66 2.30
N PRO A 94 -23.24 20.59 3.63
CA PRO A 94 -22.12 21.30 4.23
C PRO A 94 -20.84 20.97 3.48
N GLN A 95 -19.99 21.98 3.24
CA GLN A 95 -18.74 21.76 2.51
C GLN A 95 -17.88 20.73 3.26
N GLU A 96 -17.51 19.66 2.58
CA GLU A 96 -16.64 18.61 3.10
C GLU A 96 -15.42 18.45 2.20
N ASP A 97 -14.24 18.45 2.81
CA ASP A 97 -12.98 18.14 2.14
C ASP A 97 -12.71 16.64 2.33
N ILE A 98 -12.57 15.93 1.21
CA ILE A 98 -12.29 14.49 1.16
C ILE A 98 -10.89 14.29 0.61
N LYS A 99 -10.05 13.57 1.34
CA LYS A 99 -8.73 13.10 0.91
C LYS A 99 -8.72 11.58 0.93
N VAL A 100 -8.21 10.96 -0.13
CA VAL A 100 -7.99 9.51 -0.18
C VAL A 100 -6.54 9.26 -0.54
N ASP A 101 -5.81 8.60 0.33
CA ASP A 101 -4.46 8.13 0.07
C ASP A 101 -4.55 6.62 -0.21
N ALA A 102 -4.20 6.19 -1.42
CA ALA A 102 -4.32 4.81 -1.87
C ALA A 102 -2.94 4.22 -2.18
N THR A 103 -2.61 3.08 -1.58
CA THR A 103 -1.33 2.41 -1.80
C THR A 103 -1.28 1.68 -3.14
N MET A 104 -0.07 1.32 -3.58
CA MET A 104 0.14 0.24 -4.53
C MET A 104 -0.39 -1.09 -3.95
N PHE A 105 -0.58 -2.10 -4.83
CA PHE A 105 -1.03 -3.41 -4.42
C PHE A 105 -0.16 -4.02 -3.31
N ASP A 106 -0.79 -4.38 -2.21
CA ASP A 106 -0.17 -4.88 -0.97
C ASP A 106 -0.68 -6.27 -0.59
N GLY A 107 -1.57 -6.86 -1.40
CA GLY A 107 -2.02 -8.23 -1.25
C GLY A 107 -2.55 -8.82 -2.55
N ALA A 108 -2.59 -10.15 -2.62
CA ALA A 108 -3.19 -10.91 -3.72
C ALA A 108 -3.93 -12.12 -3.16
N ALA A 109 -5.15 -12.36 -3.62
CA ALA A 109 -5.86 -13.57 -3.26
C ALA A 109 -5.24 -14.79 -3.98
N PRO A 110 -5.23 -15.97 -3.35
CA PRO A 110 -4.75 -17.18 -4.01
C PRO A 110 -5.64 -17.54 -5.19
N ILE A 111 -5.03 -18.09 -6.24
CA ILE A 111 -5.79 -18.65 -7.37
C ILE A 111 -6.61 -19.83 -6.85
N PRO A 112 -7.93 -19.91 -7.13
CA PRO A 112 -8.76 -21.00 -6.68
C PRO A 112 -8.16 -22.36 -7.10
N THR A 113 -7.94 -23.26 -6.14
CA THR A 113 -7.46 -24.62 -6.42
C THR A 113 -8.55 -25.56 -6.90
N SER A 114 -9.78 -25.05 -7.02
CA SER A 114 -10.98 -25.76 -7.45
C SER A 114 -10.91 -26.26 -8.90
N SER A 115 -12.05 -26.75 -9.42
CA SER A 115 -12.19 -27.28 -10.79
C SER A 115 -11.50 -26.44 -11.85
N ILE A 116 -11.06 -27.10 -12.93
CA ILE A 116 -10.37 -26.46 -14.07
C ILE A 116 -11.17 -25.24 -14.58
N SER A 117 -12.50 -25.35 -14.65
CA SER A 117 -13.38 -24.25 -15.06
C SER A 117 -13.18 -22.98 -14.22
N LYS A 118 -13.15 -23.11 -12.88
CA LYS A 118 -12.93 -21.98 -11.97
C LYS A 118 -11.52 -21.42 -12.06
N LYS A 119 -10.52 -22.24 -12.40
CA LYS A 119 -9.16 -21.77 -12.66
C LYS A 119 -9.08 -20.96 -13.95
N VAL A 120 -9.75 -21.42 -15.01
CA VAL A 120 -9.82 -20.69 -16.29
C VAL A 120 -10.51 -19.35 -16.08
N GLU A 121 -11.67 -19.32 -15.43
CA GLU A 121 -12.38 -18.08 -15.08
C GLU A 121 -11.49 -17.11 -14.26
N ALA A 122 -10.77 -17.62 -13.27
CA ALA A 122 -9.86 -16.80 -12.45
C ALA A 122 -8.67 -16.23 -13.26
N LEU A 123 -8.16 -16.98 -14.25
CA LEU A 123 -7.11 -16.49 -15.13
C LEU A 123 -7.62 -15.41 -16.10
N GLU A 124 -8.85 -15.53 -16.57
CA GLU A 124 -9.49 -14.52 -17.43
C GLU A 124 -9.77 -13.22 -16.68
N GLN A 125 -10.21 -13.31 -15.42
CA GLN A 125 -10.45 -12.14 -14.56
C GLN A 125 -9.15 -11.47 -14.09
N GLY A 126 -8.03 -12.18 -14.20
CA GLY A 126 -6.74 -11.71 -13.73
C GLY A 126 -6.57 -11.82 -12.21
N PRO A 127 -5.41 -11.39 -11.69
CA PRO A 127 -5.12 -11.50 -10.26
C PRO A 127 -6.08 -10.61 -9.45
N ARG A 128 -6.62 -11.17 -8.38
CA ARG A 128 -7.46 -10.43 -7.43
C ARG A 128 -6.56 -9.73 -6.41
N LEU A 129 -6.24 -8.47 -6.71
CA LEU A 129 -5.30 -7.65 -5.95
C LEU A 129 -6.01 -6.81 -4.88
N HIS A 130 -5.34 -6.63 -3.75
CA HIS A 130 -5.77 -5.80 -2.64
C HIS A 130 -4.99 -4.49 -2.63
N ILE A 131 -5.65 -3.40 -2.23
CA ILE A 131 -5.02 -2.13 -1.87
C ILE A 131 -5.53 -1.65 -0.51
N SER A 132 -4.65 -0.98 0.23
CA SER A 132 -5.02 -0.26 1.44
C SER A 132 -5.31 1.20 1.12
N LEU A 133 -6.34 1.76 1.77
CA LEU A 133 -6.75 3.15 1.61
C LEU A 133 -6.81 3.83 2.98
N VAL A 134 -6.38 5.09 3.02
CA VAL A 134 -6.65 6.01 4.13
C VAL A 134 -7.55 7.11 3.60
N VAL A 135 -8.77 7.21 4.14
CA VAL A 135 -9.72 8.27 3.78
C VAL A 135 -9.77 9.26 4.92
N GLU A 136 -9.56 10.54 4.63
CA GLU A 136 -9.83 11.62 5.56
C GLU A 136 -11.01 12.44 5.09
N VAL A 137 -11.97 12.67 5.98
CA VAL A 137 -13.11 13.56 5.77
C VAL A 137 -13.04 14.65 6.82
N SER A 138 -12.92 15.89 6.37
CA SER A 138 -13.01 17.05 7.25
C SER A 138 -14.11 17.97 6.78
N ARG A 139 -14.87 18.53 7.72
CA ARG A 139 -15.80 19.61 7.39
C ARG A 139 -14.98 20.88 7.13
N GLY A 140 -15.39 21.66 6.13
CA GLY A 140 -14.74 22.91 5.76
C GLY A 140 -14.92 24.04 6.78
N ASP A 141 -15.58 23.77 7.92
CA ASP A 141 -15.61 24.69 9.05
C ASP A 141 -14.33 24.57 9.88
N ASP A 142 -13.86 25.69 10.44
CA ASP A 142 -12.63 25.77 11.24
C ASP A 142 -12.67 24.96 12.55
N CYS A 143 -13.67 24.10 12.73
CA CYS A 143 -13.83 23.17 13.85
C CYS A 143 -12.68 22.15 13.96
N GLY A 144 -11.86 22.04 12.91
CA GLY A 144 -10.61 21.27 12.92
C GLY A 144 -10.81 19.79 13.22
N SER A 145 -12.03 19.27 13.06
CA SER A 145 -12.36 17.87 13.30
C SER A 145 -12.23 17.11 11.97
N VAL A 146 -11.49 16.00 11.99
CA VAL A 146 -11.20 15.17 10.83
C VAL A 146 -11.55 13.73 11.20
N PHE A 147 -12.26 13.03 10.35
CA PHE A 147 -12.43 11.58 10.47
C PHE A 147 -11.44 10.89 9.54
N GLU A 148 -10.58 10.05 10.10
CA GLU A 148 -9.69 9.18 9.35
C GLU A 148 -10.27 7.77 9.33
N PHE A 149 -10.35 7.16 8.16
CA PHE A 149 -10.82 5.81 7.94
C PHE A 149 -9.68 4.99 7.35
N ILE A 150 -9.41 3.84 7.96
CA ILE A 150 -8.50 2.84 7.38
C ILE A 150 -9.35 1.81 6.67
N CYS A 151 -9.14 1.63 5.37
CA CYS A 151 -9.96 0.75 4.55
C CYS A 151 -9.11 -0.30 3.81
N SER A 152 -9.71 -1.47 3.63
CA SER A 152 -9.21 -2.58 2.82
C SER A 152 -10.08 -2.68 1.58
N ALA A 153 -9.48 -2.63 0.40
CA ALA A 153 -10.20 -2.69 -0.87
C ALA A 153 -9.73 -3.85 -1.73
N TRP A 154 -10.68 -4.67 -2.14
CA TRP A 154 -10.57 -5.71 -3.16
C TRP A 154 -11.35 -5.26 -4.40
N PRO A 155 -11.22 -5.92 -5.57
CA PRO A 155 -11.90 -5.48 -6.79
C PRO A 155 -13.44 -5.43 -6.67
N ASP A 156 -14.00 -6.28 -5.80
CA ASP A 156 -15.43 -6.50 -5.58
C ASP A 156 -15.94 -6.00 -4.23
N SER A 157 -15.06 -5.54 -3.33
CA SER A 157 -15.47 -5.15 -1.97
C SER A 157 -14.57 -4.06 -1.38
N LEU A 158 -15.15 -3.24 -0.51
CA LEU A 158 -14.43 -2.24 0.28
C LEU A 158 -14.91 -2.33 1.73
N HIS A 159 -13.97 -2.52 2.64
CA HIS A 159 -14.23 -2.69 4.08
C HIS A 159 -13.54 -1.57 4.86
N VAL A 160 -14.29 -0.87 5.70
CA VAL A 160 -13.74 0.03 6.70
C VAL A 160 -13.23 -0.82 7.85
N GLN A 161 -11.92 -0.80 8.10
CA GLN A 161 -11.30 -1.54 9.19
C GLN A 161 -11.32 -0.73 10.48
N LYS A 162 -11.01 0.58 10.41
CA LYS A 162 -10.91 1.46 11.58
C LYS A 162 -11.39 2.86 11.27
N VAL A 163 -11.85 3.58 12.29
CA VAL A 163 -12.29 4.97 12.19
C VAL A 163 -11.76 5.77 13.37
N PHE A 164 -11.04 6.84 13.09
CA PHE A 164 -10.45 7.73 14.08
C PHE A 164 -11.03 9.13 13.97
N PRO A 165 -11.70 9.64 15.03
CA PRO A 165 -11.97 11.06 15.15
C PRO A 165 -10.68 11.78 15.58
N LEU A 166 -10.12 12.57 14.68
CA LEU A 166 -8.90 13.36 14.88
C LEU A 166 -9.21 14.85 15.00
N ARG A 167 -8.31 15.59 15.66
CA ARG A 167 -8.28 17.05 15.66
C ARG A 167 -7.04 17.56 14.94
N ARG A 168 -7.21 18.49 13.98
CA ARG A 168 -6.17 19.07 13.11
C ARG A 168 -5.01 19.76 13.88
N ARG A 169 -5.15 19.99 15.21
CA ARG A 169 -4.16 20.66 16.09
C ARG A 169 -3.64 19.82 17.26
N GLY A 170 -3.54 18.50 17.12
CA GLY A 170 -2.80 17.71 18.12
C GLY A 170 -2.91 16.22 17.90
N ALA A 171 -1.78 15.53 17.97
CA ALA A 171 -1.76 14.08 18.12
C ALA A 171 -2.47 13.74 19.44
N ILE A 172 -3.67 13.17 19.35
CA ILE A 172 -4.26 12.55 20.52
C ILE A 172 -3.37 11.35 20.82
N LEU A 173 -2.74 11.33 22.00
CA LEU A 173 -1.81 10.25 22.39
C LEU A 173 -2.47 8.87 22.37
N HIS A 174 -3.81 8.82 22.50
CA HIS A 174 -4.64 7.63 22.39
C HIS A 174 -5.98 8.00 21.73
N PRO A 175 -6.06 8.16 20.39
CA PRO A 175 -7.33 8.40 19.73
C PRO A 175 -8.24 7.20 19.99
N TYR A 176 -9.52 7.43 20.28
CA TYR A 176 -10.50 6.34 20.29
C TYR A 176 -10.44 5.64 18.94
N MET A 177 -10.12 4.34 18.94
CA MET A 177 -9.76 3.61 17.71
C MET A 177 -10.97 3.24 16.82
N GLY A 178 -12.16 3.73 17.18
CA GLY A 178 -13.41 3.28 16.60
C GLY A 178 -13.82 1.91 17.13
N ARG A 179 -15.02 1.49 16.73
CA ARG A 179 -15.46 0.10 16.90
C ARG A 179 -14.88 -0.71 15.74
N ASP A 180 -14.50 -1.97 15.98
CA ASP A 180 -14.22 -2.89 14.88
C ASP A 180 -15.50 -3.09 14.06
N PHE A 181 -15.47 -2.68 12.79
CA PHE A 181 -16.56 -2.92 11.86
C PHE A 181 -16.41 -4.37 11.34
N LYS A 182 -17.49 -5.15 11.46
CA LYS A 182 -17.58 -6.53 10.96
C LYS A 182 -18.26 -6.55 9.60
#